data_AF-A0A800K2P9-F1
#
_entry.id   AF-A0A800K2P9-F1
#
_cell.length_a   1.000
_cell.length_b   1.000
_cell.length_c   1.000
_cell.angle_alpha   90.00
_cell.angle_beta   90.00
_cell.angle_gamma   90.00
#
_symmetry.space_group_name_H-M   'P 1'
#
loop_
_entity.id
_entity.type
_entity.pdbx_description
1 polymer ?
#
loop_
_entity_poly.entity_id
_entity_poly.type
_entity_poly.pdbx_seq_one_letter_code
_entity_poly.pdbx_strand_id
1 'polypeptide(L)' 'MTEIKNYIEQHKDRFIEELLALLRIPSVSADPKFKEDVKKTAEFVSEKLIASGADNVEICPTKAHPIV' A
#
# COMPACT_ATOMS: atom_id res chain seq x y z
N MET A 1 4.33 8.09 -25.04
CA MET A 1 3.04 8.24 -24.31
C MET A 1 2.04 7.14 -24.66
N THR A 2 1.93 6.69 -25.91
CA THR A 2 1.00 5.61 -26.31
C THR A 2 1.29 4.29 -25.59
N GLU A 3 2.56 3.89 -25.47
CA GLU A 3 2.94 2.64 -24.80
C GLU A 3 2.53 2.61 -23.32
N ILE A 4 2.74 3.72 -22.60
CA ILE A 4 2.33 3.85 -21.19
C ILE A 4 0.80 3.73 -21.07
N LYS A 5 0.04 4.37 -21.96
CA LYS A 5 -1.43 4.28 -21.95
C LYS A 5 -1.91 2.84 -22.21
N ASN A 6 -1.29 2.14 -23.16
CA ASN A 6 -1.61 0.75 -23.46
C ASN A 6 -1.29 -0.17 -22.27
N TYR A 7 -0.15 0.03 -21.62
CA TYR A 7 0.22 -0.70 -20.41
C TYR A 7 -0.80 -0.47 -19.29
N ILE A 8 -1.21 0.79 -19.07
CA ILE A 8 -2.21 1.12 -18.05
C ILE A 8 -3.54 0.42 -18.34
N GLU A 9 -4.03 0.47 -19.57
CA GLU A 9 -5.30 -0.17 -19.93
C GLU A 9 -5.22 -1.70 -19.83
N GLN A 10 -4.10 -2.30 -20.27
CA GLN A 10 -3.88 -3.75 -20.18
C GLN A 10 -3.83 -4.27 -18.74
N HIS A 11 -3.33 -3.47 -17.80
CA HIS A 11 -3.16 -3.87 -16.39
C HIS A 11 -4.17 -3.23 -15.44
N LYS A 12 -5.17 -2.53 -15.97
CA LYS A 12 -6.16 -1.77 -15.20
C LYS A 12 -6.85 -2.60 -14.12
N ASP A 13 -7.33 -3.79 -14.46
CA ASP A 13 -8.02 -4.65 -13.50
C ASP A 13 -7.12 -5.06 -12.34
N ARG A 14 -5.83 -5.35 -12.61
CA ARG A 14 -4.83 -5.61 -11.57
C ARG A 14 -4.67 -4.42 -10.64
N PHE A 15 -4.56 -3.21 -11.19
CA PHE A 15 -4.41 -1.99 -10.37
C PHE A 15 -5.64 -1.72 -9.50
N ILE A 16 -6.84 -1.95 -10.04
CA ILE A 16 -8.08 -1.81 -9.29
C ILE A 16 -8.13 -2.83 -8.15
N GLU A 17 -7.80 -4.10 -8.41
CA GLU A 17 -7.80 -5.13 -7.37
C GLU A 17 -6.74 -4.87 -6.29
N GLU A 18 -5.54 -4.41 -6.66
CA GLU A 18 -4.49 -4.01 -5.71
C GLU A 18 -4.94 -2.83 -4.84
N LEU A 19 -5.59 -1.83 -5.43
CA LEU A 19 -6.16 -0.69 -4.70
C LEU A 19 -7.30 -1.14 -3.76
N LEU A 20 -8.20 -1.99 -4.23
CA LEU A 20 -9.30 -2.52 -3.41
C LEU A 20 -8.78 -3.39 -2.26
N ALA A 21 -7.72 -4.16 -2.48
CA ALA A 21 -7.06 -4.92 -1.41
C ALA A 21 -6.51 -3.99 -0.32
N LEU A 22 -5.87 -2.88 -0.69
CA LEU A 22 -5.41 -1.86 0.26
C LEU A 22 -6.58 -1.22 1.02
N LEU A 23 -7.63 -0.79 0.31
CA LEU A 23 -8.79 -0.10 0.91
C LEU A 23 -9.64 -0.99 1.83
N ARG A 24 -9.56 -2.31 1.69
CA ARG A 24 -10.23 -3.27 2.58
C ARG A 24 -9.61 -3.32 3.97
N ILE A 25 -8.39 -2.81 4.16
CA ILE A 25 -7.75 -2.70 5.48
C ILE A 25 -8.31 -1.43 6.15
N PRO A 26 -9.03 -1.52 7.28
CA PRO A 26 -9.67 -0.37 7.91
C PRO A 26 -8.67 0.45 8.74
N SER A 27 -7.59 0.95 8.13
CA SER A 27 -6.50 1.65 8.80
C SER A 27 -6.84 3.12 9.14
N VAL A 28 -7.76 3.34 10.08
CA VAL A 28 -8.17 4.68 10.55
C VAL A 28 -7.27 5.14 11.69
N SER A 29 -6.31 6.03 11.39
CA SER A 29 -5.27 6.45 12.35
C SER A 29 -5.77 7.28 13.54
N ALA A 30 -6.92 7.93 13.40
CA ALA A 30 -7.52 8.75 14.45
C ALA A 30 -8.28 7.93 15.51
N ASP A 31 -8.62 6.67 15.22
CA ASP A 31 -9.34 5.79 16.14
C ASP A 31 -8.40 4.67 16.64
N PRO A 32 -8.04 4.66 17.95
CA PRO A 32 -7.14 3.67 18.53
C PRO A 32 -7.55 2.21 18.31
N LYS A 33 -8.85 1.93 18.07
CA LYS A 33 -9.35 0.58 17.76
C LYS A 33 -8.67 -0.03 16.53
N PHE A 34 -8.25 0.80 15.58
CA PHE A 34 -7.65 0.37 14.31
C PHE A 34 -6.12 0.42 14.32
N LYS A 35 -5.48 0.55 15.49
CA LYS A 35 -4.01 0.63 15.59
C LYS A 35 -3.30 -0.54 14.90
N GLU A 36 -3.80 -1.75 15.09
CA GLU A 36 -3.23 -2.94 14.43
C GLU A 36 -3.49 -2.93 12.91
N ASP A 37 -4.62 -2.39 12.46
CA ASP A 37 -4.91 -2.29 11.03
C ASP A 37 -4.04 -1.23 10.33
N VAL A 38 -3.67 -0.13 11.02
CA VAL A 38 -2.65 0.81 10.52
C VAL A 38 -1.30 0.12 10.36
N LYS A 39 -0.91 -0.74 11.31
CA LYS A 39 0.32 -1.52 11.21
C LYS A 39 0.27 -2.51 10.03
N LYS A 40 -0.84 -3.24 9.86
CA LYS A 40 -1.04 -4.13 8.71
C LYS A 40 -0.99 -3.39 7.38
N THR A 41 -1.56 -2.18 7.29
CA THR A 41 -1.46 -1.34 6.10
C THR A 41 -0.01 -0.98 5.80
N ALA A 42 0.79 -0.67 6.84
CA ALA A 42 2.21 -0.39 6.65
C ALA A 42 2.98 -1.61 6.10
N GLU A 43 2.71 -2.79 6.64
CA GLU A 43 3.27 -4.07 6.15
C GLU A 43 2.86 -4.34 4.69
N PHE A 44 1.57 -4.17 4.38
CA PHE A 44 1.04 -4.34 3.02
C PHE A 44 1.70 -3.39 2.01
N VAL A 45 1.84 -2.10 2.36
CA VAL A 45 2.47 -1.11 1.47
C VAL A 45 3.94 -1.46 1.24
N SER A 46 4.65 -1.86 2.30
CA SER A 46 6.05 -2.28 2.20
C SER A 46 6.21 -3.45 1.23
N GLU A 47 5.39 -4.50 1.37
CA GLU A 47 5.39 -5.65 0.47
C GLU A 47 5.11 -5.26 -0.98
N LYS A 48 4.15 -4.36 -1.22
CA LYS A 48 3.82 -3.88 -2.57
C LYS A 48 4.94 -3.05 -3.20
N LEU A 49 5.64 -2.24 -2.41
CA LEU A 49 6.80 -1.47 -2.89
C LEU A 49 7.94 -2.41 -3.29
N ILE A 50 8.27 -3.40 -2.44
CA ILE A 50 9.30 -4.40 -2.74
C ILE A 50 8.93 -5.19 -4.01
N ALA A 51 7.68 -5.68 -4.10
CA ALA A 51 7.22 -6.43 -5.27
C ALA A 51 7.23 -5.59 -6.56
N SER A 52 7.11 -4.27 -6.45
CA SER A 52 7.20 -3.33 -7.57
C SER A 52 8.64 -3.00 -7.98
N GLY A 53 9.64 -3.51 -7.26
CA GLY A 53 11.06 -3.32 -7.54
C GLY A 53 11.69 -2.11 -6.85
N ALA A 54 11.11 -1.61 -5.76
CA ALA A 54 11.78 -0.58 -4.95
C ALA A 54 13.00 -1.17 -4.21
N ASP A 55 14.14 -0.49 -4.28
CA ASP A 55 15.41 -1.00 -3.74
C ASP A 55 15.50 -0.93 -2.21
N ASN A 56 15.01 0.18 -1.62
CA ASN A 56 15.09 0.45 -0.18
C ASN A 56 13.69 0.71 0.35
N VAL A 57 13.12 -0.27 1.03
CA VAL A 57 11.80 -0.18 1.67
C VAL A 57 11.98 -0.46 3.16
N GLU A 58 11.52 0.46 4.02
CA GLU A 58 11.69 0.37 5.46
C GLU A 58 10.41 0.80 6.18
N ILE A 59 9.97 0.00 7.16
CA ILE A 59 8.92 0.42 8.08
C ILE A 59 9.59 1.14 9.27
N CYS A 60 9.59 2.47 9.24
CA CYS A 60 10.18 3.32 10.27
C CYS A 60 9.24 3.43 11.48
N PRO A 61 9.63 2.96 12.68
CA PRO A 61 8.82 3.11 13.88
C PRO A 61 8.76 4.57 14.34
N THR A 62 7.57 5.00 14.79
CA THR A 62 7.38 6.32 15.43
C THR A 62 6.69 6.17 16.78
N LYS A 63 6.43 7.29 17.47
CA LYS A 63 5.68 7.28 18.75
C LYS A 63 4.25 6.75 18.63
N ALA A 64 3.63 6.83 17.44
CA ALA A 64 2.25 6.43 17.23
C ALA A 64 2.12 5.36 16.16
N HIS A 65 2.12 5.78 14.89
CA HIS A 65 1.95 4.91 13.73
C HIS A 65 3.23 4.87 12.90
N PRO A 66 3.61 3.72 12.34
CA PRO A 66 4.81 3.63 11.51
C PRO A 66 4.67 4.43 10.21
N ILE A 67 5.81 4.75 9.61
CA ILE A 67 5.92 5.29 8.25
C ILE A 67 6.57 4.21 7.39
N VAL A 68 6.14 4.09 6.13
CA VAL A 68 6.70 3.16 5.12
C VAL A 68 7.43 3.94 4.05
#